data_AF-A0A962QZ95-F1
#
_entry.id   AF-A0A962QZ95-F1
#
_cell.length_a   1.000
_cell.length_b   1.000
_cell.length_c   1.000
_cell.angle_alpha   90.00
_cell.angle_beta   90.00
_cell.angle_gamma   90.00
#
_symmetry.space_group_name_H-M   'P 1'
#
loop_
_entity.id
_entity.type
_entity.pdbx_description
1 polymer ?
#
loop_
_entity_poly.entity_id
_entity_poly.type
_entity_poly.pdbx_seq_one_letter_code
_entity_poly.pdbx_strand_id
1 'polypeptide(L)' 'ALIKKLVAAENPRKPLSDNKITQLLEEQGVKVARRTIAKYRETLMIPPSNERKRLV' A
#
# COMPACT_ATOMS: atom_id res chain seq x y z
N ALA A 1 9.44 -0.39 8.54
CA ALA A 1 8.77 -1.29 7.59
C ALA A 1 8.67 -0.62 6.22
N LEU A 2 9.06 -1.33 5.15
CA LEU A 2 9.11 -0.83 3.76
C LEU A 2 7.71 -0.37 3.27
N ILE A 3 6.67 -1.15 3.59
CA ILE A 3 5.26 -0.86 3.26
C ILE A 3 4.78 0.45 3.91
N LYS A 4 5.11 0.69 5.17
CA LYS A 4 4.73 1.93 5.87
C LYS A 4 5.34 3.17 5.21
N LYS A 5 6.58 3.08 4.69
CA LYS A 5 7.22 4.16 3.94
C LYS A 5 6.54 4.39 2.60
N LEU A 6 6.23 3.33 1.85
CA LEU A 6 5.51 3.41 0.58
C LEU A 6 4.12 4.03 0.75
N VAL A 7 3.40 3.64 1.81
CA VAL A 7 2.11 4.21 2.16
C VAL A 7 2.25 5.67 2.62
N ALA A 8 3.25 6.01 3.43
CA ALA A 8 3.45 7.38 3.90
C ALA A 8 3.86 8.34 2.77
N ALA A 9 4.55 7.85 1.74
CA ALA A 9 4.95 8.61 0.56
C ALA A 9 3.89 8.61 -0.56
N GLU A 10 2.74 7.96 -0.35
CA GLU A 10 1.71 7.89 -1.38
C GLU A 10 0.97 9.22 -1.55
N ASN A 11 0.36 9.42 -2.72
CA ASN A 11 -0.49 10.58 -2.97
C ASN A 11 -1.87 10.36 -2.31
N PRO A 12 -2.31 11.22 -1.37
CA PRO A 12 -3.62 11.09 -0.70
C PRO A 12 -4.83 11.22 -1.65
N ARG A 13 -4.66 11.89 -2.81
CA ARG A 13 -5.70 11.98 -3.85
C ARG A 13 -5.82 10.69 -4.68
N LYS A 14 -4.74 9.92 -4.77
CA LYS A 14 -4.66 8.66 -5.51
C LYS A 14 -3.91 7.63 -4.67
N PRO A 15 -4.53 7.15 -3.57
CA PRO A 15 -3.89 6.18 -2.68
C PRO A 15 -3.48 4.93 -3.46
N LEU A 16 -2.34 4.36 -3.10
CA LEU A 16 -1.83 3.16 -3.78
C LEU A 16 -2.72 1.97 -3.42
N SER A 17 -3.22 1.29 -4.46
CA SER A 17 -3.87 0.00 -4.30
C SER A 17 -2.85 -1.07 -3.96
N ASP A 18 -3.30 -2.16 -3.34
CA ASP A 18 -2.39 -3.25 -2.96
C ASP A 18 -1.63 -3.81 -4.16
N ASN A 19 -2.27 -3.85 -5.34
CA ASN A 19 -1.65 -4.27 -6.60
C ASN A 19 -0.51 -3.32 -7.03
N LYS A 20 -0.67 -2.02 -6.81
CA LYS A 20 0.36 -1.04 -7.13
C LYS A 20 1.55 -1.18 -6.18
N ILE A 21 1.28 -1.46 -4.90
CA ILE A 21 2.32 -1.71 -3.89
C ILE A 21 3.05 -3.02 -4.21
N THR A 22 2.36 -4.09 -4.62
CA THR A 22 3.04 -5.33 -5.06
C THR A 22 3.98 -5.09 -6.25
N GLN A 23 3.53 -4.31 -7.25
CA GLN A 23 4.37 -3.99 -8.41
C GLN A 23 5.62 -3.19 -8.01
N LEU A 24 5.46 -2.15 -7.19
CA LEU A 24 6.58 -1.35 -6.69
C LEU A 24 7.58 -2.16 -5.87
N LEU A 25 7.09 -3.14 -5.10
CA LEU A 25 7.95 -4.05 -4.34
C LEU A 25 8.66 -5.04 -5.26
N GLU A 26 7.96 -5.57 -6.28
CA GLU A 26 8.54 -6.48 -7.27
C GLU A 26 9.62 -5.79 -8.10
N GLU A 27 9.43 -4.52 -8.48
CA GLU A 27 10.46 -3.67 -9.11
C GLU A 27 11.70 -3.48 -8.24
N GLN A 28 11.55 -3.52 -6.91
CA GLN A 28 12.66 -3.48 -5.95
C GLN A 28 13.25 -4.87 -5.67
N GLY A 29 12.82 -5.91 -6.38
CA GLY A 29 13.26 -7.30 -6.19
C GLY A 29 12.54 -8.04 -5.06
N VAL A 30 11.51 -7.43 -4.46
CA VAL A 30 10.74 -7.99 -3.34
C VAL A 30 9.42 -8.56 -3.87
N LYS A 31 9.40 -9.87 -4.16
CA LYS A 31 8.17 -10.58 -4.51
C LYS A 31 7.28 -10.76 -3.28
N VAL A 32 6.17 -10.03 -3.24
CA VAL A 32 5.12 -10.19 -2.23
C VAL A 32 3.76 -10.38 -2.89
N ALA A 33 2.95 -11.26 -2.31
CA ALA A 33 1.58 -11.43 -2.75
C ALA A 33 0.68 -10.30 -2.22
N ARG A 34 -0.36 -9.96 -2.98
CA ARG A 34 -1.38 -8.96 -2.59
C ARG A 34 -1.98 -9.24 -1.20
N ARG A 35 -2.26 -10.52 -0.91
CA ARG A 35 -2.81 -10.96 0.39
C ARG A 35 -1.88 -10.64 1.56
N THR A 36 -0.57 -10.76 1.35
CA THR A 36 0.45 -10.41 2.35
C THR A 36 0.42 -8.92 2.64
N ILE A 37 0.28 -8.08 1.61
CA ILE A 37 0.15 -6.63 1.77
C ILE A 37 -1.13 -6.27 2.53
N ALA A 38 -2.26 -6.89 2.20
CA ALA A 38 -3.52 -6.67 2.93
C ALA A 38 -3.36 -6.99 4.43
N LYS A 39 -2.76 -8.14 4.76
CA LYS A 39 -2.46 -8.51 6.15
C LYS A 39 -1.49 -7.55 6.85
N TYR A 40 -0.48 -7.06 6.12
CA TYR A 40 0.43 -6.02 6.63
C TYR A 40 -0.28 -4.69 6.88
N ARG A 41 -1.23 -4.30 6.04
CA ARG A 41 -2.02 -3.07 6.24
C ARG A 41 -2.89 -3.17 7.48
N GLU A 42 -3.57 -4.30 7.68
CA GLU A 42 -4.39 -4.56 8.87
C GLU A 42 -3.54 -4.49 10.15
N THR A 43 -2.39 -5.17 10.17
CA THR A 43 -1.47 -5.14 11.33
C THR A 43 -0.87 -3.75 11.58
N LEU A 44 -0.76 -2.91 10.55
CA LEU A 44 -0.30 -1.53 10.68
C LEU A 44 -1.45 -0.53 10.93
N MET A 45 -2.70 -1.00 11.09
CA MET A 45 -3.91 -0.19 11.19
C MET A 45 -4.05 0.84 10.06
N ILE A 46 -3.61 0.49 8.86
CA ILE A 46 -3.70 1.35 7.67
C ILE A 46 -5.00 1.00 6.93
N PRO A 47 -5.99 1.92 6.87
CA PRO A 47 -7.25 1.66 6.19
C PRO A 47 -7.04 1.41 4.68
N PRO A 48 -7.95 0.70 4.00
CA PRO A 48 -7.83 0.36 2.60
C PRO A 48 -7.77 1.60 1.69
N SER A 49 -7.25 1.43 0.47
CA SER A 49 -7.10 2.53 -0.49
C SER A 49 -8.42 3.26 -0.81
N ASN A 50 -9.57 2.59 -0.66
CA ASN A 50 -10.87 3.22 -0.87
C ASN A 50 -11.20 4.28 0.18
N GLU A 51 -10.83 4.03 1.44
CA GLU A 51 -11.15 4.92 2.56
C GLU A 51 -10.15 6.08 2.66
N ARG A 52 -8.92 5.88 2.16
CA ARG A 52 -7.88 6.93 2.11
C ARG A 52 -8.06 7.91 0.95
N LYS A 53 -8.99 7.66 0.03
CA LYS A 53 -9.20 8.53 -1.13
C LYS A 53 -9.90 9.81 -0.66
N ARG A 54 -9.15 10.89 -0.50
CA ARG A 54 -9.72 12.20 -0.15
C ARG A 54 -10.40 12.80 -1.38
N LEU A 55 -11.73 12.81 -1.39
CA LEU A 55 -12.54 13.56 -2.34
C LEU A 55 -12.55 15.04 -1.91
N VAL A 56 -11.46 15.76 -2.20
CA VAL A 56 -11.38 17.23 -2.09
C VAL A 56 -10.98 17.83 -3.43
#